data_AF-A0A3M1Y2D6-F1
#
_entry.id   AF-A0A3M1Y2D6-F1
#
_cell.length_a   1.000
_cell.length_b   1.000
_cell.length_c   1.000
_cell.angle_alpha   90.00
_cell.angle_beta   90.00
_cell.angle_gamma   90.00
#
_symmetry.space_group_name_H-M   'P 1'
#
loop_
_entity.id
_entity.type
_entity.pdbx_description
1 polymer ?
#
loop_
_entity_poly.entity_id
_entity_poly.type
_entity_poly.pdbx_seq_one_letter_code
_entity_poly.pdbx_strand_id
1 'polypeptide(L)'
;MKDGHSVAKASNGIEAIELLSKEPSFDLLITALDMPFMDGVELAKTLKEEYNYSVPVIILMDMDTEQQRKLEFTDVACFLSKPFTENLLSKKIDEINRENPLSWR
;
A
#
# COMPACT_ATOMS: atom_id res chain seq x y z
N MET A 1 4.34 9.13 -12.77
CA MET A 1 5.49 8.26 -12.43
C MET A 1 6.11 7.78 -13.74
N LYS A 2 7.42 7.57 -13.77
CA LYS A 2 8.22 7.37 -15.01
C LYS A 2 8.14 5.95 -15.60
N ASP A 3 7.45 5.03 -14.94
CA ASP A 3 7.58 3.58 -15.21
C ASP A 3 6.32 2.97 -15.87
N GLY A 4 5.41 3.79 -16.40
CA GLY A 4 4.21 3.31 -17.12
C GLY A 4 3.01 2.93 -16.24
N HIS A 5 3.07 3.13 -14.92
CA HIS A 5 1.94 2.92 -14.01
C HIS A 5 0.87 4.01 -14.12
N SER A 6 -0.40 3.61 -14.10
CA SER A 6 -1.53 4.50 -13.80
C SER A 6 -1.62 4.72 -12.30
N VAL A 7 -1.72 5.97 -11.85
CA VAL A 7 -1.61 6.32 -10.42
C VAL A 7 -2.74 7.27 -10.05
N ALA A 8 -3.54 6.85 -9.08
CA ALA A 8 -4.44 7.71 -8.34
C ALA A 8 -3.81 8.11 -7.00
N LYS A 9 -4.23 9.26 -6.45
CA LYS A 9 -3.76 9.74 -5.15
C LYS A 9 -4.95 9.97 -4.24
N ALA A 10 -4.78 9.62 -2.97
CA ALA A 10 -5.69 9.96 -1.90
C ALA A 10 -4.89 10.61 -0.77
N SER A 11 -5.51 11.55 -0.07
CA SER A 11 -4.87 12.34 0.99
C SER A 11 -5.01 11.69 2.38
N ASN A 12 -5.90 10.71 2.52
CA ASN A 12 -6.16 9.95 3.75
C ASN A 12 -6.91 8.64 3.42
N GLY A 13 -7.11 7.78 4.44
CA GLY A 13 -7.79 6.49 4.28
C GLY A 13 -9.25 6.58 3.81
N ILE A 14 -9.99 7.63 4.20
CA ILE A 14 -11.40 7.81 3.78
C ILE A 14 -11.46 8.11 2.28
N GLU A 15 -10.64 9.04 1.80
CA GLU A 15 -10.55 9.35 0.37
C GLU A 15 -10.08 8.14 -0.43
N ALA A 16 -9.16 7.33 0.12
CA ALA A 16 -8.70 6.10 -0.51
C ALA A 16 -9.85 5.09 -0.70
N ILE A 17 -10.66 4.87 0.34
CA ILE A 17 -11.84 3.99 0.29
C ILE A 17 -12.88 4.50 -0.72
N GLU A 18 -13.15 5.81 -0.75
CA GLU A 18 -14.06 6.41 -1.73
C GLU A 18 -13.57 6.21 -3.17
N LEU A 19 -12.26 6.33 -3.38
CA LEU A 19 -11.63 6.16 -4.69
C LEU A 19 -11.70 4.69 -5.12
N LEU A 20 -11.37 3.77 -4.23
CA LEU A 20 -11.45 2.32 -4.47
C LEU A 20 -12.88 1.84 -4.73
N SER A 21 -13.87 2.48 -4.10
CA SER A 21 -15.29 2.20 -4.33
C SER A 21 -15.77 2.63 -5.72
N LYS A 22 -15.15 3.67 -6.30
CA LYS A 22 -15.47 4.17 -7.65
C LYS A 22 -14.71 3.41 -8.75
N GLU A 23 -13.46 3.03 -8.47
CA GLU A 23 -12.57 2.35 -9.40
C GLU A 23 -11.90 1.14 -8.70
N PRO A 24 -12.53 -0.06 -8.71
CA PRO A 24 -12.04 -1.23 -7.99
C PRO A 24 -10.93 -1.98 -8.74
N SER A 25 -10.08 -1.29 -9.50
CA SER A 25 -9.11 -1.89 -10.43
C SER A 25 -7.66 -1.53 -10.11
N PHE A 26 -7.35 -1.25 -8.84
CA PHE A 26 -5.96 -1.04 -8.41
C PHE A 26 -5.27 -2.37 -8.15
N ASP A 27 -4.03 -2.48 -8.59
CA ASP A 27 -3.22 -3.69 -8.39
C ASP A 27 -2.29 -3.60 -7.18
N LEU A 28 -2.11 -2.39 -6.64
CA LEU A 28 -1.15 -2.10 -5.57
C LEU A 28 -1.62 -0.88 -4.77
N LEU A 29 -1.62 -1.00 -3.45
CA LEU A 29 -1.81 0.13 -2.53
C LEU A 29 -0.47 0.54 -1.93
N ILE A 30 -0.15 1.83 -2.00
CA ILE A 30 0.99 2.42 -1.29
C ILE A 30 0.44 3.47 -0.34
N THR A 31 0.65 3.29 0.96
CA THR A 31 0.08 4.17 1.99
C THR A 31 1.11 4.51 3.07
N ALA A 32 0.98 5.67 3.70
CA ALA A 32 1.77 5.98 4.88
C ALA A 32 1.21 5.24 6.09
N LEU A 33 2.08 4.79 6.99
CA LEU A 33 1.67 4.19 8.26
C LEU A 33 0.90 5.21 9.08
N ASP A 34 1.53 6.34 9.38
CA ASP A 34 0.93 7.39 10.19
C ASP A 34 0.21 8.39 9.27
N MET A 35 -1.12 8.36 9.29
CA MET A 35 -2.01 9.29 8.58
C MET A 35 -3.10 9.82 9.52
N PRO A 36 -3.64 11.03 9.28
CA PRO A 36 -4.80 11.52 10.01
C PRO A 36 -6.03 10.63 9.79
N PHE A 37 -6.87 10.52 10.82
CA PHE A 37 -8.17 9.83 10.84
C PHE A 37 -8.13 8.29 10.77
N MET A 38 -7.33 7.74 9.86
CA MET A 38 -7.20 6.30 9.62
C MET A 38 -5.76 6.00 9.24
N ASP A 39 -5.12 5.10 9.96
CA ASP A 39 -3.73 4.73 9.71
C ASP A 39 -3.62 3.75 8.52
N GLY A 40 -2.41 3.58 7.98
CA GLY A 40 -2.19 2.75 6.79
C GLY A 40 -2.53 1.26 6.98
N VAL A 41 -2.46 0.76 8.21
CA VAL A 41 -2.81 -0.62 8.53
C VAL A 41 -4.31 -0.76 8.66
N GLU A 42 -4.95 0.15 9.39
CA GLU A 42 -6.40 0.20 9.52
C GLU A 42 -7.05 0.26 8.14
N LEU A 43 -6.54 1.11 7.25
CA LEU A 43 -6.98 1.15 5.85
C LEU A 43 -6.84 -0.22 5.16
N ALA A 44 -5.68 -0.87 5.25
CA ALA A 44 -5.46 -2.18 4.63
C ALA A 44 -6.43 -3.24 5.17
N LYS A 45 -6.67 -3.23 6.48
CA LYS A 45 -7.60 -4.14 7.15
C LYS A 45 -9.04 -3.89 6.74
N THR A 46 -9.50 -2.64 6.77
CA THR A 46 -10.84 -2.24 6.32
C THR A 46 -11.08 -2.64 4.87
N LEU A 47 -10.12 -2.41 3.98
CA LEU A 47 -10.24 -2.81 2.58
C LEU A 47 -10.39 -4.33 2.42
N LYS A 48 -9.61 -5.11 3.17
CA LYS A 48 -9.69 -6.58 3.14
C LYS A 48 -10.99 -7.11 3.74
N GLU A 49 -11.38 -6.65 4.91
CA GLU A 49 -12.49 -7.19 5.69
C GLU A 49 -13.86 -6.66 5.24
N GLU A 50 -13.97 -5.37 4.92
CA GLU A 50 -15.25 -4.73 4.60
C GLU A 50 -15.52 -4.64 3.10
N TYR A 51 -14.47 -4.44 2.30
CA TYR A 51 -14.60 -4.24 0.84
C TYR A 51 -14.19 -5.49 0.04
N ASN A 52 -13.77 -6.57 0.71
CA ASN A 52 -13.23 -7.79 0.09
C ASN A 52 -12.15 -7.48 -0.95
N TYR A 53 -11.38 -6.41 -0.71
CA TYR A 53 -10.39 -5.86 -1.62
C TYR A 53 -9.01 -6.33 -1.17
N SER A 54 -8.47 -7.32 -1.88
CA SER A 54 -7.19 -7.93 -1.54
C SER A 54 -6.16 -7.57 -2.59
N VAL A 55 -5.38 -6.52 -2.30
CA VAL A 55 -4.22 -6.13 -3.10
C VAL A 55 -2.99 -6.10 -2.21
N PRO A 56 -1.80 -6.32 -2.78
CA PRO A 56 -0.55 -6.05 -2.07
C PRO A 56 -0.55 -4.61 -1.54
N VAL A 57 -0.14 -4.46 -0.27
CA VAL A 57 -0.01 -3.16 0.40
C VAL A 57 1.44 -2.91 0.73
N ILE A 58 1.95 -1.75 0.32
CA ILE A 58 3.23 -1.19 0.76
C ILE A 58 2.95 -0.10 1.79
N ILE A 59 3.45 -0.28 3.00
CA ILE A 59 3.34 0.71 4.07
C ILE A 59 4.64 1.49 4.17
N LEU A 60 4.53 2.82 4.05
CA LEU A 60 5.62 3.76 4.19
C LEU A 60 5.70 4.26 5.63
N MET A 61 6.82 4.05 6.30
CA MET A 61 6.94 4.30 7.73
C MET A 61 8.19 5.10 8.08
N ASP A 62 8.23 5.77 9.23
CA ASP A 62 9.44 6.41 9.71
C ASP A 62 10.40 5.38 10.35
N MET A 63 11.70 5.65 10.36
CA MET A 63 12.72 4.71 10.86
C MET A 63 12.45 4.22 12.29
N ASP A 64 11.90 5.08 13.14
CA ASP A 64 11.67 4.80 14.55
C ASP A 64 10.50 3.82 14.79
N THR A 65 9.65 3.59 13.80
CA THR A 65 8.45 2.72 13.93
C THR A 65 8.66 1.32 13.34
N GLU A 66 9.79 1.07 12.65
CA GLU A 66 10.09 -0.14 11.86
C GLU A 66 10.00 -1.46 12.63
N GLN A 67 10.64 -1.53 13.80
CA GLN A 67 10.86 -2.83 14.46
C GLN A 67 9.64 -3.35 15.21
N GLN A 68 8.85 -2.45 15.80
CA GLN A 68 7.73 -2.84 16.65
C GLN A 68 6.50 -3.21 15.82
N ARG A 69 6.26 -2.53 14.69
CA ARG A 69 5.06 -2.71 13.88
C ARG A 69 5.12 -3.89 12.91
N LYS A 70 6.31 -4.29 12.44
CA LYS A 70 6.49 -5.47 11.57
C LYS A 70 5.99 -6.78 12.19
N LEU A 71 5.97 -6.86 13.51
CA LEU A 71 5.50 -8.05 14.25
C LEU A 71 3.97 -8.09 14.39
N GLU A 72 3.31 -6.94 14.32
CA GLU A 72 1.86 -6.82 14.53
C GLU A 72 1.05 -7.05 13.25
N PHE A 73 1.68 -6.88 12.07
CA PHE A 73 0.98 -6.82 10.80
C PHE A 73 1.57 -7.81 9.79
N THR A 74 0.93 -8.98 9.67
CA THR A 74 1.36 -10.06 8.77
C THR A 74 0.76 -9.97 7.36
N ASP A 75 -0.29 -9.16 7.18
CA ASP A 75 -1.05 -9.05 5.93
C ASP A 75 -0.55 -7.94 4.98
N VAL A 76 0.63 -7.38 5.25
CA VAL A 76 1.24 -6.30 4.47
C VAL A 76 2.36 -6.88 3.60
N ALA A 77 2.36 -6.54 2.31
CA ALA A 77 3.33 -7.09 1.35
C ALA A 77 4.73 -6.51 1.59
N CYS A 78 4.84 -5.23 1.95
CA CYS A 78 6.13 -4.61 2.23
C CYS A 78 6.01 -3.43 3.20
N PHE A 79 6.97 -3.33 4.12
CA PHE A 79 7.22 -2.13 4.90
C PHE A 79 8.46 -1.42 4.36
N LEU A 80 8.35 -0.12 4.13
CA LEU A 80 9.43 0.71 3.58
C LEU A 80 9.68 1.94 4.46
N SER A 81 10.85 2.00 5.08
CA SER A 81 11.27 3.13 5.91
C SER A 81 11.58 4.38 5.10
N LYS A 82 11.16 5.53 5.60
CA LYS A 82 11.54 6.87 5.15
C LYS A 82 12.81 7.31 5.90
N PRO A 83 13.75 7.99 5.23
CA PRO A 83 13.75 8.32 3.80
C PRO A 83 14.11 7.09 2.94
N PHE A 84 13.45 6.94 1.79
CA PHE A 84 13.79 5.95 0.77
C PHE A 84 14.10 6.63 -0.56
N THR A 85 14.83 5.92 -1.44
CA THR A 85 15.10 6.40 -2.79
C THR A 85 14.03 5.93 -3.76
N GLU A 86 13.81 6.67 -4.85
CA GLU A 86 12.89 6.27 -5.93
C GLU A 86 13.24 4.87 -6.47
N ASN A 87 14.53 4.59 -6.70
CA ASN A 87 14.99 3.27 -7.13
C ASN A 87 14.63 2.15 -6.15
N LEU A 88 14.68 2.40 -4.84
CA LEU A 88 14.31 1.40 -3.84
C LEU A 88 12.80 1.11 -3.91
N LEU A 89 11.98 2.15 -4.04
CA LEU A 89 10.53 1.99 -4.19
C LEU A 89 10.19 1.23 -5.48
N SER A 90 10.74 1.64 -6.64
CA SER A 90 10.51 0.94 -7.91
C SER A 90 10.93 -0.53 -7.84
N LYS A 91 12.07 -0.83 -7.19
CA LYS A 91 12.51 -2.21 -7.00
C LYS A 91 11.53 -3.02 -6.15
N LYS A 92 10.95 -2.43 -5.10
CA LYS A 92 9.93 -3.09 -4.26
C LYS A 92 8.63 -3.34 -5.01
N ILE A 93 8.21 -2.39 -5.83
CA ILE A 93 7.06 -2.57 -6.73
C ILE A 93 7.32 -3.73 -7.70
N ASP A 94 8.50 -3.79 -8.31
CA ASP A 94 8.87 -4.88 -9.23
C ASP A 94 8.94 -6.25 -8.54
N GLU A 95 9.46 -6.32 -7.31
CA GLU A 95 9.48 -7.55 -6.50
C GLU A 95 8.05 -8.06 -6.25
N ILE A 96 7.15 -7.16 -5.82
CA ILE A 96 5.74 -7.50 -5.57
C ILE A 96 5.01 -7.93 -6.84
N ASN A 97 5.21 -7.22 -7.96
CA ASN A 97 4.59 -7.58 -9.24
C ASN A 97 5.05 -8.95 -9.77
N ARG A 98 6.24 -9.43 -9.38
CA ARG A 98 6.72 -10.78 -9.73
C ARG A 98 6.13 -11.87 -8.84
N GLU A 99 5.96 -11.58 -7.56
CA GLU A 99 5.42 -12.52 -6.56
C GLU A 99 3.90 -12.65 -6.62
N ASN A 100 3.23 -11.54 -6.96
CA ASN A 100 1.84 -11.51 -7.34
C ASN A 100 1.77 -11.24 -8.84
N PRO A 101 2.05 -12.24 -9.72
CA PRO A 101 1.85 -12.07 -11.14
C PRO A 101 0.36 -11.87 -11.33
N LEU A 102 -0.04 -10.60 -11.35
CA LEU A 102 -1.40 -10.17 -11.60
C LEU A 102 -1.92 -11.04 -12.73
N SER A 103 -3.04 -11.70 -12.45
CA SER A 103 -3.85 -12.43 -13.39
C SER A 103 -4.08 -11.58 -14.64
N TRP A 104 -3.14 -11.63 -15.58
CA TRP A 104 -3.26 -11.04 -16.89
C TRP A 104 -4.18 -11.96 -17.68
N ARG A 105 -5.48 -11.87 -17.39
CA ARG A 105 -6.54 -12.38 -18.25
C ARG A 105 -7.74 -11.46 -18.17
#